data_AF-A0A374P5A1-F1
#
_entry.id   AF-A0A374P5A1-F1
#
_cell.length_a   1.000
_cell.length_b   1.000
_cell.length_c   1.000
_cell.angle_alpha   90.00
_cell.angle_beta   90.00
_cell.angle_gamma   90.00
#
_symmetry.space_group_name_H-M   'P 1'
#
loop_
_entity.id
_entity.type
_entity.pdbx_description
1 polymer ?
#
loop_
_entity_poly.entity_id
_entity_poly.type
_entity_poly.pdbx_seq_one_letter_code
_entity_poly.pdbx_strand_id
1 'polypeptide(L)'
;MNGRRIAASMAVVVAATAVMPITAEASTNIDLRKKVIGISGIMSVTNMDSAITRGEFASMLVNASSYRSTVSSVSNTSVFADVPRDHTYAASIRIAAEQGWMTGYLGGNFKPDEYVTLQEAIKGTLALLGYENTDFTGDQTGARQSKYHFLELDENMNKSPEEVLIKEDCINLFYNLLKTDTKAGTMFGKSLGCELTSDGEINPLTMVDNSLKGPKIVRSKSRLSDYLPFKLSAASVYLDGSPISNSSEAISAALENDNGVLVYYHPVSKTVWLYTVGSENENGRSAVFGEITNVIYNSADLMTPDAIILDDGNTYELDSTEMKFAFSTYGDMRVGDTVTLVYSVTTDSNGDETRTVLDYIED
;
A
#
# COMPACT_ATOMS: atom_id res chain seq x y z
N MET A 1 21.17 -34.57 -68.50
CA MET A 1 20.55 -33.45 -69.22
C MET A 1 19.05 -33.70 -69.31
N ASN A 2 18.24 -32.76 -68.79
CA ASN A 2 16.84 -32.39 -69.11
C ASN A 2 15.88 -33.47 -69.66
N GLY A 3 14.65 -33.67 -69.18
CA GLY A 3 13.83 -32.92 -68.21
C GLY A 3 12.33 -33.26 -68.38
N ARG A 4 11.55 -32.80 -67.39
CA ARG A 4 10.08 -32.57 -67.35
C ARG A 4 9.17 -33.80 -67.33
N ARG A 5 8.59 -34.17 -66.17
CA ARG A 5 7.47 -33.56 -65.41
C ARG A 5 6.09 -33.89 -66.00
N ILE A 6 5.46 -34.94 -65.46
CA ILE A 6 4.01 -35.16 -65.46
C ILE A 6 3.46 -34.59 -64.14
N ALA A 7 2.37 -33.83 -64.26
CA ALA A 7 1.65 -33.19 -63.18
C ALA A 7 0.92 -34.21 -62.29
N ALA A 8 0.99 -33.99 -60.97
CA ALA A 8 -0.02 -34.46 -60.02
C ALA A 8 -0.20 -33.39 -58.94
N SER A 9 -1.46 -33.05 -58.74
CA SER A 9 -2.08 -32.09 -57.84
C SER A 9 -1.60 -32.13 -56.39
N MET A 10 -1.56 -30.97 -55.72
CA MET A 10 -2.10 -30.87 -54.35
C MET A 10 -2.45 -29.41 -54.01
N ALA A 11 -3.57 -29.28 -53.32
CA ALA A 11 -4.29 -28.05 -53.03
C ALA A 11 -3.44 -27.02 -52.25
N VAL A 12 -3.64 -25.76 -52.61
CA VAL A 12 -3.26 -24.60 -51.79
C VAL A 12 -4.23 -24.56 -50.62
N VAL A 13 -3.80 -25.06 -49.46
CA VAL A 13 -4.39 -24.67 -48.17
C VAL A 13 -3.60 -23.45 -47.72
N VAL A 14 -4.17 -22.26 -47.91
CA VAL A 14 -3.73 -21.09 -47.14
C VAL A 14 -4.16 -21.37 -45.70
N ALA A 15 -3.25 -21.91 -44.90
CA ALA A 15 -3.40 -21.86 -43.45
C ALA A 15 -3.21 -20.38 -43.06
N ALA A 16 -4.31 -19.64 -43.05
CA ALA A 16 -4.41 -18.41 -42.30
C ALA A 16 -4.30 -18.80 -40.82
N THR A 17 -3.08 -18.94 -40.30
CA THR A 17 -2.87 -18.94 -38.85
C THR A 17 -3.24 -17.55 -38.39
N ALA A 18 -4.44 -17.41 -37.86
CA ALA A 18 -4.87 -16.23 -37.13
C ALA A 18 -3.83 -15.95 -36.04
N VAL A 19 -3.01 -14.93 -36.27
CA VAL A 19 -2.06 -14.42 -35.28
C VAL A 19 -2.84 -13.55 -34.30
N MET A 20 -3.68 -14.14 -33.45
CA MET A 20 -4.23 -13.53 -32.24
C MET A 20 -4.63 -14.65 -31.27
N PRO A 21 -3.87 -14.87 -30.17
CA PRO A 21 -4.44 -14.56 -28.85
C PRO A 21 -3.45 -14.01 -27.79
N ILE A 22 -2.23 -13.61 -28.13
CA ILE A 22 -1.24 -13.17 -27.10
C ILE A 22 -1.70 -11.89 -26.36
N THR A 23 -2.42 -10.99 -27.02
CA THR A 23 -2.87 -9.73 -26.41
C THR A 23 -4.00 -9.91 -25.40
N ALA A 24 -4.81 -10.96 -25.52
CA ALA A 24 -5.94 -11.19 -24.62
C ALA A 24 -5.49 -11.82 -23.28
N GLU A 25 -4.52 -12.74 -23.31
CA GLU A 25 -4.02 -13.39 -22.08
C GLU A 25 -3.03 -12.51 -21.28
N ALA A 26 -2.26 -11.64 -21.94
CA ALA A 26 -1.44 -10.65 -21.24
C ALA A 26 -2.30 -9.62 -20.49
N SER A 27 -3.42 -9.19 -21.08
CA SER A 27 -4.37 -8.26 -20.46
C SER A 27 -5.07 -8.84 -19.24
N THR A 28 -5.38 -10.14 -19.22
CA THR A 28 -6.01 -10.79 -18.05
C THR A 28 -5.01 -11.02 -16.91
N ASN A 29 -3.73 -11.25 -17.23
CA ASN A 29 -2.68 -11.44 -16.23
C ASN A 29 -2.39 -10.12 -15.47
N ILE A 30 -2.28 -8.99 -16.17
CA ILE A 30 -2.01 -7.71 -15.51
C ILE A 30 -3.16 -7.24 -14.61
N ASP A 31 -4.41 -7.51 -14.98
CA ASP A 31 -5.57 -7.18 -14.14
C ASP A 31 -5.59 -7.97 -12.82
N LEU A 32 -5.21 -9.25 -12.86
CA LEU A 32 -5.01 -10.06 -11.66
C LEU A 32 -3.92 -9.47 -10.76
N ARG A 33 -2.76 -9.14 -11.34
CA ARG A 33 -1.62 -8.57 -10.61
C ARG A 33 -1.99 -7.23 -9.97
N LYS A 34 -2.68 -6.35 -10.70
CA LYS A 34 -3.22 -5.09 -10.18
C LYS A 34 -4.17 -5.32 -9.01
N LYS A 35 -5.06 -6.31 -9.11
CA LYS A 35 -5.99 -6.61 -8.02
C LYS A 35 -5.25 -7.06 -6.76
N VAL A 36 -4.28 -7.97 -6.91
CA VAL A 36 -3.46 -8.47 -5.79
C VAL A 36 -2.65 -7.34 -5.15
N ILE A 37 -1.96 -6.52 -5.96
CA ILE A 37 -1.18 -5.39 -5.46
C ILE A 37 -2.05 -4.33 -4.81
N GLY A 38 -3.21 -4.02 -5.39
CA GLY A 38 -4.18 -3.10 -4.80
C GLY A 38 -4.68 -3.60 -3.44
N ILE A 39 -5.09 -4.88 -3.33
CA ILE A 39 -5.55 -5.46 -2.06
C ILE A 39 -4.44 -5.53 -1.02
N SER A 40 -3.20 -5.80 -1.44
CA SER A 40 -2.04 -5.85 -0.54
C SER A 40 -1.76 -4.50 0.15
N GLY A 41 -2.17 -3.39 -0.47
CA GLY A 41 -1.88 -2.03 -0.01
C GLY A 41 -0.43 -1.60 -0.22
N ILE A 42 0.33 -2.32 -1.06
CA ILE A 42 1.73 -1.98 -1.35
C ILE A 42 1.83 -0.64 -2.08
N MET A 43 1.00 -0.44 -3.11
CA MET A 43 0.99 0.77 -3.93
C MET A 43 -0.38 1.01 -4.60
N SER A 44 -0.60 2.24 -5.07
CA SER A 44 -1.72 2.54 -5.96
C SER A 44 -1.50 1.95 -7.35
N VAL A 45 -2.57 1.38 -7.93
CA VAL A 45 -2.54 0.68 -9.23
C VAL A 45 -3.15 1.50 -10.38
N THR A 46 -3.34 2.81 -10.16
CA THR A 46 -3.79 3.76 -11.18
C THR A 46 -2.61 4.45 -11.86
N ASN A 47 -2.82 4.92 -13.10
CA ASN A 47 -1.82 5.64 -13.91
C ASN A 47 -0.54 4.82 -14.15
N MET A 48 -0.67 3.65 -14.79
CA MET A 48 0.38 2.63 -14.90
C MET A 48 1.67 3.10 -15.61
N ASP A 49 1.57 4.09 -16.51
CA ASP A 49 2.71 4.64 -17.25
C ASP A 49 3.53 5.67 -16.47
N SER A 50 3.12 6.01 -15.24
CA SER A 50 3.85 6.97 -14.41
C SER A 50 5.16 6.38 -13.89
N ALA A 51 6.26 7.11 -14.09
CA ALA A 51 7.56 6.78 -13.51
C ALA A 51 7.51 6.89 -11.99
N ILE A 52 8.20 5.97 -11.31
CA ILE A 52 8.24 5.88 -9.85
C ILE A 52 9.50 6.56 -9.31
N THR A 53 9.31 7.47 -8.36
CA THR A 53 10.39 8.11 -7.62
C THR A 53 11.00 7.16 -6.59
N ARG A 54 12.23 7.43 -6.16
CA ARG A 54 12.92 6.67 -5.11
C ARG A 54 12.17 6.73 -3.79
N GLY A 55 11.56 7.87 -3.46
CA GLY A 55 10.75 8.05 -2.26
C GLY A 55 9.49 7.17 -2.28
N GLU A 56 8.76 7.17 -3.41
CA GLU A 56 7.62 6.28 -3.61
C GLU A 56 8.03 4.81 -3.49
N PHE A 57 9.12 4.40 -4.14
CA PHE A 57 9.60 3.02 -4.07
C PHE A 57 10.00 2.60 -2.65
N ALA A 58 10.63 3.49 -1.88
CA ALA A 58 10.91 3.25 -0.46
C ALA A 58 9.61 2.97 0.33
N SER A 59 8.54 3.74 0.05
CA SER A 59 7.23 3.50 0.64
C SER A 59 6.65 2.14 0.24
N MET A 60 6.80 1.71 -1.01
CA MET A 60 6.34 0.40 -1.46
C MET A 60 7.04 -0.75 -0.72
N LEU A 61 8.37 -0.65 -0.53
CA LEU A 61 9.14 -1.64 0.23
C LEU A 61 8.67 -1.74 1.69
N VAL A 62 8.41 -0.59 2.33
CA VAL A 62 7.88 -0.54 3.70
C VAL A 62 6.48 -1.14 3.77
N ASN A 63 5.60 -0.79 2.83
CA ASN A 63 4.24 -1.31 2.77
C ASN A 63 4.20 -2.82 2.52
N ALA A 64 5.18 -3.36 1.78
CA ALA A 64 5.34 -4.79 1.56
C ALA A 64 5.93 -5.54 2.78
N SER A 65 6.49 -4.82 3.74
CA SER A 65 7.20 -5.40 4.89
C SER A 65 6.32 -5.47 6.15
N SER A 66 6.87 -6.05 7.22
CA SER A 66 6.27 -6.03 8.55
C SER A 66 6.16 -4.62 9.16
N TYR A 67 6.84 -3.60 8.60
CA TYR A 67 6.81 -2.23 9.09
C TYR A 67 5.60 -1.43 8.59
N ARG A 68 4.79 -1.98 7.68
CA ARG A 68 3.59 -1.31 7.10
C ARG A 68 2.61 -0.75 8.13
N SER A 69 2.57 -1.32 9.34
CA SER A 69 1.65 -0.93 10.41
C SER A 69 2.31 -0.15 11.55
N THR A 70 3.61 0.09 11.47
CA THR A 70 4.40 0.78 12.51
C THR A 70 5.11 2.02 11.98
N VAL A 71 5.07 2.24 10.66
CA VAL A 71 5.59 3.46 10.04
C VAL A 71 4.67 4.64 10.39
N SER A 72 5.17 5.55 11.24
CA SER A 72 4.58 6.89 11.42
C SER A 72 4.85 7.72 10.16
N SER A 73 3.95 8.61 9.77
CA SER A 73 4.17 9.59 8.70
C SER A 73 5.30 10.58 9.05
N VAL A 74 5.60 10.75 10.34
CA VAL A 74 6.62 11.68 10.83
C VAL A 74 7.90 10.93 11.19
N SER A 75 9.02 11.36 10.63
CA SER A 75 10.34 10.88 11.05
C SER A 75 10.93 11.79 12.14
N ASN A 76 11.10 11.27 13.35
CA ASN A 76 11.75 11.98 14.47
C ASN A 76 13.22 12.40 14.19
N THR A 77 13.81 11.92 13.11
CA THR A 77 15.17 12.28 12.69
C THR A 77 15.28 12.36 11.16
N SER A 78 16.09 13.29 10.67
CA SER A 78 16.45 13.35 9.24
C SER A 78 17.75 12.57 9.05
N VAL A 79 17.68 11.48 8.27
CA VAL A 79 18.82 10.59 8.00
C VAL A 79 19.65 11.08 6.80
N PHE A 80 19.03 11.84 5.90
CA PHE A 80 19.62 12.35 4.68
C PHE A 80 19.41 13.86 4.58
N ALA A 81 20.43 14.58 4.09
CA ALA A 81 20.43 16.04 4.06
C ALA A 81 19.34 16.63 3.15
N ASP A 82 18.90 15.88 2.15
CA ASP A 82 17.85 16.23 1.19
C ASP A 82 16.50 15.59 1.51
N VAL A 83 16.34 14.99 2.69
CA VAL A 83 15.06 14.45 3.16
C VAL A 83 14.70 15.12 4.49
N PRO A 84 13.94 16.24 4.41
CA PRO A 84 13.32 16.87 5.58
C PRO A 84 12.47 15.87 6.39
N ARG A 85 12.26 16.15 7.68
CA ARG A 85 11.54 15.23 8.60
C ARG A 85 10.06 15.08 8.26
N ASP A 86 9.50 16.14 7.69
CA ASP A 86 8.13 16.35 7.23
C ASP A 86 7.92 15.93 5.76
N HIS A 87 8.98 15.49 5.07
CA HIS A 87 8.86 14.98 3.72
C HIS A 87 7.93 13.76 3.68
N THR A 88 7.01 13.68 2.70
CA THR A 88 5.98 12.63 2.59
C THR A 88 6.51 11.21 2.76
N TYR A 89 7.72 10.94 2.25
CA TYR A 89 8.36 9.63 2.33
C TYR A 89 9.46 9.53 3.40
N ALA A 90 9.62 10.50 4.29
CA ALA A 90 10.74 10.58 5.25
C ALA A 90 10.89 9.32 6.11
N ALA A 91 9.79 8.87 6.71
CA ALA A 91 9.80 7.69 7.56
C ALA A 91 10.08 6.41 6.76
N SER A 92 9.50 6.30 5.57
CA SER A 92 9.71 5.14 4.69
C SER A 92 11.16 5.07 4.19
N ILE A 93 11.73 6.21 3.81
CA ILE A 93 13.14 6.33 3.39
C ILE A 93 14.07 5.95 4.53
N ARG A 94 13.80 6.43 5.76
CA ARG A 94 14.58 6.05 6.94
C ARG A 94 14.55 4.54 7.15
N ILE A 95 13.37 3.92 7.19
CA ILE A 95 13.24 2.48 7.41
C ILE A 95 13.95 1.70 6.30
N ALA A 96 13.73 2.07 5.04
CA ALA A 96 14.38 1.41 3.91
C ALA A 96 15.90 1.52 3.95
N ALA A 97 16.45 2.65 4.43
CA ALA A 97 17.88 2.83 4.63
C ALA A 97 18.43 2.03 5.83
N GLU A 98 17.75 2.09 6.98
CA GLU A 98 18.15 1.38 8.21
C GLU A 98 18.13 -0.14 8.03
N GLN A 99 17.14 -0.66 7.29
CA GLN A 99 17.03 -2.07 6.95
C GLN A 99 17.91 -2.48 5.76
N GLY A 100 18.62 -1.52 5.14
CA GLY A 100 19.54 -1.77 4.03
C GLY A 100 18.88 -2.11 2.69
N TRP A 101 17.56 -1.89 2.56
CA TRP A 101 16.81 -2.14 1.32
C TRP A 101 17.16 -1.11 0.24
N MET A 102 17.33 0.14 0.65
CA MET A 102 17.80 1.22 -0.22
C MET A 102 19.01 1.90 0.39
N THR A 103 19.77 2.60 -0.45
CA THR A 103 20.95 3.37 -0.01
C THR A 103 20.91 4.77 -0.58
N GLY A 104 21.33 5.73 0.25
CA GLY A 104 21.67 7.06 -0.23
C GLY A 104 22.96 7.08 -1.03
N TYR A 105 23.20 8.22 -1.68
CA TYR A 105 24.37 8.50 -2.48
C TYR A 105 25.51 9.07 -1.63
N LEU A 106 26.72 9.03 -2.19
CA LEU A 106 27.87 9.75 -1.64
C LEU A 106 27.52 11.23 -1.47
N GLY A 107 27.77 11.76 -0.28
CA GLY A 107 27.38 13.14 0.08
C GLY A 107 26.19 13.24 1.04
N GLY A 108 25.59 12.12 1.46
CA GLY A 108 24.54 12.10 2.49
C GLY A 108 23.14 12.43 1.97
N ASN A 109 22.93 12.30 0.67
CA ASN A 109 21.65 12.56 0.00
C ASN A 109 20.96 11.24 -0.39
N PHE A 110 19.64 11.17 -0.28
CA PHE A 110 18.84 10.05 -0.74
C PHE A 110 18.29 10.24 -2.15
N LYS A 111 17.99 11.49 -2.51
CA LYS A 111 17.33 11.96 -3.72
C LYS A 111 15.92 11.38 -3.89
N PRO A 112 14.97 11.76 -3.02
CA PRO A 112 13.64 11.16 -2.99
C PRO A 112 12.85 11.35 -4.29
N ASP A 113 13.05 12.47 -4.99
CA ASP A 113 12.31 12.84 -6.21
C ASP A 113 12.96 12.33 -7.52
N GLU A 114 14.17 11.77 -7.45
CA GLU A 114 14.76 11.11 -8.63
C GLU A 114 14.06 9.77 -8.87
N TYR A 115 13.95 9.35 -10.14
CA TYR A 115 13.30 8.09 -10.49
C TYR A 115 14.15 6.89 -10.08
N VAL A 116 13.47 5.84 -9.61
CA VAL A 116 14.12 4.58 -9.22
C VAL A 116 14.49 3.77 -10.46
N THR A 117 15.69 3.20 -10.47
CA THR A 117 16.17 2.30 -11.53
C THR A 117 15.91 0.84 -11.17
N LEU A 118 15.85 -0.05 -12.17
CA LEU A 118 15.66 -1.49 -11.94
C LEU A 118 16.74 -2.08 -11.00
N GLN A 119 18.01 -1.72 -11.15
CA GLN A 119 19.09 -2.20 -10.28
C GLN A 119 18.87 -1.82 -8.79
N GLU A 120 18.31 -0.64 -8.53
CA GLU A 120 18.00 -0.18 -7.17
C GLU A 120 16.80 -0.94 -6.62
N ALA A 121 15.80 -1.18 -7.47
CA ALA A 121 14.64 -1.97 -7.13
C ALA A 121 15.02 -3.41 -6.78
N ILE A 122 15.84 -4.06 -7.62
CA ILE A 122 16.36 -5.41 -7.39
C ILE A 122 17.03 -5.53 -6.02
N LYS A 123 17.85 -4.56 -5.64
CA LYS A 123 18.49 -4.54 -4.33
C LYS A 123 17.45 -4.55 -3.20
N GLY A 124 16.45 -3.68 -3.27
CA GLY A 124 15.38 -3.60 -2.27
C GLY A 124 14.56 -4.88 -2.18
N THR A 125 14.13 -5.43 -3.31
CA THR A 125 13.32 -6.64 -3.39
C THR A 125 14.06 -7.87 -2.88
N LEU A 126 15.35 -8.03 -3.22
CA LEU A 126 16.18 -9.12 -2.69
C LEU A 126 16.41 -8.98 -1.18
N ALA A 127 16.54 -7.75 -0.68
CA ALA A 127 16.69 -7.52 0.75
C ALA A 127 15.41 -7.88 1.53
N LEU A 128 14.21 -7.60 0.99
CA LEU A 128 12.94 -8.06 1.57
C LEU A 128 12.84 -9.59 1.62
N LEU A 129 13.43 -10.30 0.65
CA LEU A 129 13.54 -11.76 0.67
C LEU A 129 14.59 -12.29 1.65
N GLY A 130 15.31 -11.41 2.35
CA GLY A 130 16.33 -11.77 3.34
C GLY A 130 17.73 -12.01 2.76
N TYR A 131 17.99 -11.61 1.52
CA TYR A 131 19.34 -11.63 0.96
C TYR A 131 20.12 -10.39 1.40
N GLU A 132 21.34 -10.61 1.89
CA GLU A 132 22.22 -9.57 2.41
C GLU A 132 23.42 -9.35 1.49
N ASN A 133 24.15 -8.26 1.70
CA ASN A 133 25.35 -7.96 0.91
C ASN A 133 26.40 -9.07 0.97
N THR A 134 26.48 -9.82 2.07
CA THR A 134 27.40 -10.94 2.25
C THR A 134 27.05 -12.17 1.40
N ASP A 135 25.83 -12.25 0.87
CA ASP A 135 25.42 -13.32 -0.06
C ASP A 135 25.96 -13.09 -1.48
N PHE A 136 26.46 -11.88 -1.78
CA PHE A 136 26.93 -11.48 -3.10
C PHE A 136 28.41 -11.12 -3.07
N THR A 137 29.24 -11.94 -3.70
CA THR A 137 30.69 -11.75 -3.80
C THR A 137 31.10 -11.20 -5.16
N GLY A 138 32.16 -10.39 -5.21
CA GLY A 138 32.69 -9.84 -6.47
C GLY A 138 31.86 -8.65 -6.96
N ASP A 139 31.45 -8.68 -8.23
CA ASP A 139 30.53 -7.70 -8.79
C ASP A 139 29.12 -7.91 -8.21
N GLN A 140 28.78 -7.10 -7.20
CA GLN A 140 27.49 -7.23 -6.53
C GLN A 140 26.31 -6.84 -7.41
N THR A 141 26.49 -5.97 -8.41
CA THR A 141 25.40 -5.58 -9.32
C THR A 141 25.05 -6.76 -10.21
N GLY A 142 26.05 -7.36 -10.88
CA GLY A 142 25.85 -8.55 -11.71
C GLY A 142 25.35 -9.76 -10.92
N ALA A 143 25.84 -9.96 -9.68
CA ALA A 143 25.40 -11.07 -8.83
C ALA A 143 23.94 -10.93 -8.37
N ARG A 144 23.52 -9.72 -7.99
CA ARG A 144 22.11 -9.44 -7.65
C ARG A 144 21.21 -9.58 -8.87
N GLN A 145 21.64 -9.09 -10.04
CA GLN A 145 20.90 -9.26 -11.30
C GLN A 145 20.69 -10.75 -11.62
N SER A 146 21.76 -11.55 -11.51
CA SER A 146 21.68 -13.00 -11.72
C SER A 146 20.72 -13.67 -10.74
N LYS A 147 20.71 -13.23 -9.48
CA LYS A 147 19.79 -13.75 -8.46
C LYS A 147 18.34 -13.34 -8.71
N TYR A 148 18.11 -12.11 -9.16
CA TYR A 148 16.81 -11.60 -9.57
C TYR A 148 16.19 -12.46 -10.68
N HIS A 149 16.94 -12.77 -11.75
CA HIS A 149 16.51 -13.69 -12.80
C HIS A 149 16.30 -15.11 -12.30
N PHE A 150 17.20 -15.61 -11.44
CA PHE A 150 17.08 -16.97 -10.88
C PHE A 150 15.80 -17.16 -10.05
N LEU A 151 15.35 -16.10 -9.37
CA LEU A 151 14.12 -16.09 -8.58
C LEU A 151 12.87 -15.76 -9.42
N GLU A 152 13.03 -15.59 -10.74
CA GLU A 152 11.96 -15.22 -11.68
C GLU A 152 11.25 -13.91 -11.30
N LEU A 153 11.96 -13.01 -10.62
CA LEU A 153 11.43 -11.70 -10.26
C LEU A 153 11.23 -10.80 -11.49
N ASP A 154 11.80 -11.18 -12.64
CA ASP A 154 11.68 -10.54 -13.95
C ASP A 154 10.49 -11.00 -14.79
N GLU A 155 9.63 -11.87 -14.26
CA GLU A 155 8.42 -12.30 -14.97
C GLU A 155 7.56 -11.08 -15.38
N ASN A 156 7.25 -10.96 -16.66
CA ASN A 156 6.55 -9.80 -17.25
C ASN A 156 7.30 -8.45 -17.09
N MET A 157 8.63 -8.49 -16.98
CA MET A 157 9.49 -7.32 -16.98
C MET A 157 10.57 -7.46 -18.07
N ASN A 158 10.57 -6.53 -19.03
CA ASN A 158 11.62 -6.46 -20.04
C ASN A 158 12.37 -5.13 -19.93
N LYS A 159 13.23 -5.04 -18.92
CA LYS A 159 14.01 -3.83 -18.61
C LYS A 159 15.47 -4.14 -18.33
N SER A 160 16.32 -3.22 -18.75
CA SER A 160 17.74 -3.19 -18.44
C SER A 160 17.97 -2.61 -17.03
N PRO A 161 19.08 -2.94 -16.35
CA PRO A 161 19.32 -2.54 -14.96
C PRO A 161 19.28 -1.03 -14.70
N GLU A 162 19.71 -0.21 -15.67
CA GLU A 162 19.77 1.25 -15.55
C GLU A 162 18.46 1.96 -15.92
N GLU A 163 17.47 1.24 -16.45
CA GLU A 163 16.20 1.83 -16.83
C GLU A 163 15.37 2.20 -15.61
N VAL A 164 14.69 3.35 -15.71
CA VAL A 164 13.71 3.79 -14.71
C VAL A 164 12.48 2.90 -14.72
N LEU A 165 11.90 2.67 -13.55
CA LEU A 165 10.67 1.90 -13.40
C LEU A 165 9.43 2.80 -13.51
N ILE A 166 8.42 2.31 -14.21
CA ILE A 166 7.07 2.83 -14.14
C ILE A 166 6.22 1.99 -13.19
N LYS A 167 4.99 2.44 -12.91
CA LYS A 167 4.06 1.72 -12.02
C LYS A 167 3.76 0.30 -12.48
N GLU A 168 3.62 0.07 -13.79
CA GLU A 168 3.41 -1.28 -14.31
C GLU A 168 4.56 -2.23 -13.93
N ASP A 169 5.81 -1.78 -14.06
CA ASP A 169 6.97 -2.58 -13.67
C ASP A 169 6.95 -2.89 -12.17
N CYS A 170 6.58 -1.90 -11.34
CA CYS A 170 6.48 -2.10 -9.89
C CYS A 170 5.35 -3.07 -9.53
N ILE A 171 4.21 -3.02 -10.22
CA ILE A 171 3.11 -3.99 -10.05
C ILE A 171 3.63 -5.40 -10.34
N ASN A 172 4.34 -5.59 -11.45
CA ASN A 172 4.89 -6.89 -11.81
C ASN A 172 5.96 -7.36 -10.80
N LEU A 173 6.91 -6.48 -10.45
CA LEU A 173 7.99 -6.77 -9.52
C LEU A 173 7.47 -7.18 -8.13
N PHE A 174 6.55 -6.40 -7.56
CA PHE A 174 5.99 -6.71 -6.24
C PHE A 174 5.06 -7.93 -6.29
N TYR A 175 4.37 -8.18 -7.41
CA TYR A 175 3.58 -9.40 -7.54
C TYR A 175 4.47 -10.64 -7.58
N ASN A 176 5.56 -10.58 -8.34
CA ASN A 176 6.57 -11.64 -8.37
C ASN A 176 7.17 -11.84 -6.99
N LEU A 177 7.55 -10.75 -6.30
CA LEU A 177 8.03 -10.81 -4.91
C LEU A 177 7.07 -11.58 -4.00
N LEU A 178 5.76 -11.30 -4.05
CA LEU A 178 4.76 -11.98 -3.22
C LEU A 178 4.71 -13.50 -3.47
N LYS A 179 4.98 -13.94 -4.71
CA LYS A 179 5.05 -15.36 -5.11
C LYS A 179 6.38 -16.02 -4.73
N THR A 180 7.46 -15.25 -4.62
CA THR A 180 8.81 -15.77 -4.41
C THR A 180 9.02 -16.28 -2.98
N ASP A 181 9.71 -17.41 -2.83
CA ASP A 181 10.20 -17.88 -1.55
C ASP A 181 11.34 -16.99 -1.04
N THR A 182 11.23 -16.56 0.22
CA THR A 182 12.34 -15.92 0.95
C THR A 182 13.55 -16.84 1.02
N LYS A 183 14.71 -16.30 1.40
CA LYS A 183 15.92 -17.08 1.69
C LYS A 183 15.69 -18.21 2.72
N ALA A 184 14.70 -18.04 3.60
CA ALA A 184 14.29 -19.06 4.58
C ALA A 184 13.40 -20.18 4.01
N GLY A 185 13.03 -20.12 2.72
CA GLY A 185 12.22 -21.14 2.04
C GLY A 185 10.71 -20.99 2.23
N THR A 186 10.24 -19.83 2.68
CA THR A 186 8.81 -19.53 2.79
C THR A 186 8.41 -18.42 1.84
N MET A 187 7.33 -18.63 1.07
CA MET A 187 6.72 -17.64 0.20
C MET A 187 6.47 -16.32 0.92
N PHE A 188 7.01 -15.23 0.38
CA PHE A 188 6.97 -13.90 0.99
C PHE A 188 5.54 -13.42 1.26
N GLY A 189 4.65 -13.58 0.27
CA GLY A 189 3.25 -13.15 0.33
C GLY A 189 2.41 -13.83 1.42
N LYS A 190 2.85 -14.96 2.01
CA LYS A 190 2.12 -15.60 3.12
C LYS A 190 1.95 -14.67 4.31
N SER A 191 2.94 -13.82 4.56
CA SER A 191 2.87 -12.81 5.62
C SER A 191 1.79 -11.75 5.38
N LEU A 192 1.40 -11.56 4.12
CA LEU A 192 0.36 -10.65 3.64
C LEU A 192 -0.95 -11.38 3.30
N GLY A 193 -1.10 -12.64 3.73
CA GLY A 193 -2.31 -13.43 3.54
C GLY A 193 -2.51 -13.95 2.12
N CYS A 194 -1.47 -13.93 1.28
CA CYS A 194 -1.50 -14.52 -0.05
C CYS A 194 -1.47 -16.04 0.02
N GLU A 195 -2.26 -16.69 -0.82
CA GLU A 195 -2.19 -18.13 -1.09
C GLU A 195 -2.11 -18.35 -2.61
N LEU A 196 -1.39 -19.38 -3.03
CA LEU A 196 -1.29 -19.73 -4.45
C LEU A 196 -2.44 -20.66 -4.86
N THR A 197 -2.93 -20.45 -6.08
CA THR A 197 -3.81 -21.39 -6.78
C THR A 197 -3.03 -22.62 -7.23
N SER A 198 -3.73 -23.64 -7.75
CA SER A 198 -3.11 -24.81 -8.37
C SER A 198 -2.16 -24.45 -9.52
N ASP A 199 -2.37 -23.30 -10.13
CA ASP A 199 -1.67 -22.86 -11.34
C ASP A 199 -0.48 -21.94 -10.98
N GLY A 200 -0.20 -21.76 -9.68
CA GLY A 200 0.94 -20.98 -9.19
C GLY A 200 0.69 -19.47 -9.11
N GLU A 201 -0.54 -18.99 -9.32
CA GLU A 201 -0.89 -17.57 -9.21
C GLU A 201 -1.48 -17.23 -7.85
N ILE A 202 -1.38 -15.96 -7.42
CA ILE A 202 -1.94 -15.54 -6.13
C ILE A 202 -3.47 -15.48 -6.24
N ASN A 203 -4.17 -16.12 -5.31
CA ASN A 203 -5.61 -16.03 -5.19
C ASN A 203 -6.00 -14.69 -4.52
N PRO A 204 -6.63 -13.75 -5.24
CA PRO A 204 -7.00 -12.46 -4.64
C PRO A 204 -8.11 -12.60 -3.61
N LEU A 205 -8.96 -13.65 -3.69
CA LEU A 205 -10.09 -13.83 -2.79
C LEU A 205 -9.60 -14.10 -1.36
N THR A 206 -8.55 -14.91 -1.20
CA THR A 206 -7.97 -15.16 0.12
C THR A 206 -7.34 -13.89 0.69
N MET A 207 -6.75 -13.04 -0.15
CA MET A 207 -6.25 -11.73 0.29
C MET A 207 -7.35 -10.76 0.68
N VAL A 208 -8.46 -10.70 -0.05
CA VAL A 208 -9.62 -9.87 0.34
C VAL A 208 -10.16 -10.35 1.67
N ASP A 209 -10.32 -11.66 1.86
CA ASP A 209 -10.77 -12.22 3.14
C ASP A 209 -9.79 -11.87 4.26
N ASN A 210 -8.50 -11.83 3.94
CA ASN A 210 -7.42 -11.61 4.87
C ASN A 210 -6.98 -10.15 5.07
N SER A 211 -7.54 -9.20 4.32
CA SER A 211 -7.14 -7.79 4.34
C SER A 211 -7.52 -7.07 5.65
N LEU A 212 -7.04 -5.84 5.81
CA LEU A 212 -7.48 -4.95 6.89
C LEU A 212 -9.01 -4.78 6.81
N LYS A 213 -9.70 -5.15 7.88
CA LYS A 213 -11.14 -5.02 8.07
C LYS A 213 -11.45 -3.82 8.95
N GLY A 214 -12.57 -3.18 8.69
CA GLY A 214 -12.96 -1.87 9.25
C GLY A 214 -13.13 -0.84 8.13
N PRO A 215 -13.43 0.43 8.46
CA PRO A 215 -13.69 0.93 9.80
C PRO A 215 -15.00 0.41 10.42
N LYS A 216 -15.04 0.32 11.76
CA LYS A 216 -16.30 0.14 12.50
C LYS A 216 -16.23 0.76 13.89
N ILE A 217 -17.27 1.47 14.30
CA ILE A 217 -17.39 1.96 15.68
C ILE A 217 -17.97 0.87 16.58
N VAL A 218 -17.30 0.64 17.71
CA VAL A 218 -17.81 -0.22 18.80
C VAL A 218 -17.83 0.57 20.11
N ARG A 219 -18.93 0.41 20.85
CA ARG A 219 -19.19 1.11 22.13
C ARG A 219 -19.18 0.17 23.34
N SER A 220 -18.75 -1.08 23.16
CA SER A 220 -18.62 -2.04 24.27
C SER A 220 -17.67 -3.17 23.94
N LYS A 221 -17.09 -3.78 24.98
CA LYS A 221 -16.17 -4.91 24.84
C LYS A 221 -16.83 -6.16 24.26
N SER A 222 -18.12 -6.35 24.53
CA SER A 222 -18.91 -7.41 23.90
C SER A 222 -18.98 -7.19 22.40
N ARG A 223 -19.36 -5.99 21.94
CA ARG A 223 -19.45 -5.67 20.51
C ARG A 223 -18.10 -5.76 19.79
N LEU A 224 -17.01 -5.38 20.46
CA LEU A 224 -15.65 -5.59 19.95
C LEU A 224 -15.37 -7.09 19.76
N SER A 225 -15.69 -7.90 20.76
CA SER A 225 -15.47 -9.36 20.71
C SER A 225 -16.34 -10.03 19.64
N ASP A 226 -17.57 -9.57 19.46
CA ASP A 226 -18.50 -10.07 18.44
C ASP A 226 -18.08 -9.67 17.02
N TYR A 227 -17.39 -8.55 16.87
CA TYR A 227 -16.91 -8.06 15.58
C TYR A 227 -15.64 -8.77 15.10
N LEU A 228 -14.79 -9.20 16.02
CA LEU A 228 -13.52 -9.85 15.70
C LEU A 228 -13.72 -11.36 15.42
N PRO A 229 -13.17 -11.91 14.32
CA PRO A 229 -13.27 -13.33 14.01
C PRO A 229 -12.33 -14.21 14.85
N PHE A 230 -11.65 -13.64 15.84
CA PHE A 230 -10.71 -14.31 16.73
C PHE A 230 -10.77 -13.70 18.14
N LYS A 231 -10.31 -14.47 19.13
CA LYS A 231 -10.24 -13.99 20.52
C LYS A 231 -9.21 -12.88 20.64
N LEU A 232 -9.60 -11.77 21.28
CA LEU A 232 -8.71 -10.64 21.58
C LEU A 232 -7.46 -11.07 22.36
N SER A 233 -7.55 -12.11 23.20
CA SER A 233 -6.42 -12.66 23.96
C SER A 233 -5.30 -13.21 23.08
N ALA A 234 -5.60 -13.60 21.84
CA ALA A 234 -4.64 -14.13 20.87
C ALA A 234 -4.17 -13.06 19.88
N ALA A 235 -4.56 -11.79 20.09
CA ALA A 235 -4.30 -10.69 19.21
C ALA A 235 -3.11 -9.83 19.68
N SER A 236 -2.48 -9.13 18.74
CA SER A 236 -1.65 -7.96 19.04
C SER A 236 -2.54 -6.73 18.96
N VAL A 237 -2.68 -6.00 20.07
CA VAL A 237 -3.62 -4.86 20.15
C VAL A 237 -2.85 -3.55 20.26
N TYR A 238 -3.26 -2.58 19.45
CA TYR A 238 -2.80 -1.21 19.49
C TYR A 238 -3.98 -0.32 19.85
N LEU A 239 -3.81 0.58 20.81
CA LEU A 239 -4.77 1.61 21.17
C LEU A 239 -4.11 2.96 20.94
N ASP A 240 -4.72 3.80 20.12
CA ASP A 240 -4.23 5.16 19.86
C ASP A 240 -2.75 5.16 19.43
N GLY A 241 -2.43 4.25 18.52
CA GLY A 241 -1.07 4.04 17.98
C GLY A 241 -0.09 3.31 18.91
N SER A 242 -0.44 3.10 20.18
CA SER A 242 0.45 2.48 21.16
C SER A 242 0.14 0.99 21.36
N PRO A 243 1.15 0.10 21.39
CA PRO A 243 0.92 -1.31 21.70
C PRO A 243 0.46 -1.46 23.15
N ILE A 244 -0.64 -2.20 23.35
CA ILE A 244 -1.21 -2.46 24.67
C ILE A 244 -1.39 -3.95 24.92
N SER A 245 -1.34 -4.34 26.19
CA SER A 245 -1.69 -5.70 26.58
C SER A 245 -3.21 -5.90 26.51
N ASN A 246 -3.63 -7.09 26.07
CA ASN A 246 -5.02 -7.49 25.80
C ASN A 246 -5.95 -7.44 27.04
N SER A 247 -5.38 -7.25 28.22
CA SER A 247 -6.04 -7.14 29.53
C SER A 247 -5.99 -5.72 30.12
N SER A 248 -5.59 -4.71 29.35
CA SER A 248 -5.45 -3.35 29.89
C SER A 248 -6.81 -2.74 30.22
N GLU A 249 -6.88 -2.08 31.38
CA GLU A 249 -7.98 -1.18 31.76
C GLU A 249 -8.17 -0.07 30.71
N ALA A 250 -7.12 0.23 29.93
CA ALA A 250 -7.14 1.22 28.85
C ALA A 250 -8.17 0.92 27.76
N ILE A 251 -8.38 -0.34 27.36
CA ILE A 251 -9.44 -0.67 26.37
C ILE A 251 -10.82 -0.40 26.96
N SER A 252 -11.02 -0.73 28.24
CA SER A 252 -12.29 -0.43 28.91
C SER A 252 -12.51 1.07 29.03
N ALA A 253 -11.48 1.83 29.43
CA ALA A 253 -11.55 3.29 29.53
C ALA A 253 -11.85 3.96 28.18
N ALA A 254 -11.22 3.49 27.08
CA ALA A 254 -11.51 3.97 25.73
C ALA A 254 -12.97 3.70 25.31
N LEU A 255 -13.51 2.54 25.70
CA LEU A 255 -14.90 2.15 25.40
C LEU A 255 -15.94 2.81 26.32
N GLU A 256 -15.53 3.47 27.40
CA GLU A 256 -16.41 4.28 28.27
C GLU A 256 -16.71 5.66 27.66
N ASN A 257 -16.00 6.06 26.61
CA ASN A 257 -16.35 7.25 25.82
C ASN A 257 -17.66 7.00 25.05
N ASP A 258 -18.60 7.93 25.14
CA ASP A 258 -19.93 7.85 24.49
C ASP A 258 -19.84 7.68 22.96
N ASN A 259 -18.81 8.24 22.33
CA ASN A 259 -18.58 8.16 20.90
C ASN A 259 -17.97 6.81 20.46
N GLY A 260 -17.47 6.03 21.43
CA GLY A 260 -16.92 4.70 21.21
C GLY A 260 -15.50 4.67 20.65
N VAL A 261 -15.14 3.52 20.10
CA VAL A 261 -13.81 3.23 19.57
C VAL A 261 -13.92 2.76 18.14
N LEU A 262 -13.12 3.36 17.26
CA LEU A 262 -12.93 2.94 15.88
C LEU A 262 -12.04 1.71 15.83
N VAL A 263 -12.53 0.65 15.19
CA VAL A 263 -11.85 -0.64 15.11
C VAL A 263 -11.42 -0.92 13.69
N TYR A 264 -10.14 -1.25 13.55
CA TYR A 264 -9.62 -1.99 12.43
C TYR A 264 -8.99 -3.29 12.91
N TYR A 265 -9.02 -4.34 12.08
CA TYR A 265 -8.30 -5.56 12.39
C TYR A 265 -7.79 -6.27 11.15
N HIS A 266 -6.77 -7.09 11.33
CA HIS A 266 -6.27 -7.97 10.29
C HIS A 266 -6.43 -9.43 10.76
N PRO A 267 -7.24 -10.26 10.07
CA PRO A 267 -7.63 -11.60 10.54
C PRO A 267 -6.46 -12.58 10.64
N VAL A 268 -5.51 -12.54 9.69
CA VAL A 268 -4.37 -13.48 9.67
C VAL A 268 -3.34 -13.17 10.75
N SER A 269 -2.84 -11.93 10.80
CA SER A 269 -1.87 -11.50 11.81
C SER A 269 -2.48 -11.35 13.21
N LYS A 270 -3.82 -11.44 13.32
CA LYS A 270 -4.60 -11.18 14.54
C LYS A 270 -4.19 -9.84 15.16
N THR A 271 -3.98 -8.83 14.33
CA THR A 271 -3.66 -7.49 14.82
C THR A 271 -4.95 -6.66 14.87
N VAL A 272 -5.14 -5.92 15.95
CA VAL A 272 -6.31 -5.05 16.16
C VAL A 272 -5.82 -3.65 16.48
N TRP A 273 -6.30 -2.67 15.73
CA TRP A 273 -6.08 -1.26 15.99
C TRP A 273 -7.37 -0.64 16.48
N LEU A 274 -7.27 0.03 17.61
CA LEU A 274 -8.34 0.73 18.30
C LEU A 274 -7.96 2.21 18.31
N TYR A 275 -8.88 3.07 17.88
CA TYR A 275 -8.71 4.52 17.95
C TYR A 275 -9.89 5.12 18.72
N THR A 276 -9.61 5.81 19.81
CA THR A 276 -10.64 6.42 20.66
C THR A 276 -11.26 7.60 19.92
N VAL A 277 -12.59 7.59 19.73
CA VAL A 277 -13.26 8.69 19.02
C VAL A 277 -13.26 9.95 19.89
N GLY A 278 -12.79 11.05 19.33
CA GLY A 278 -12.56 12.32 20.02
C GLY A 278 -11.19 12.45 20.68
N SER A 279 -10.33 11.42 20.57
CA SER A 279 -8.91 11.53 20.94
C SER A 279 -8.09 11.71 19.67
N GLU A 280 -7.32 12.80 19.62
CA GLU A 280 -6.45 13.07 18.49
C GLU A 280 -5.09 12.39 18.67
N ASN A 281 -4.67 11.65 17.65
CA ASN A 281 -3.44 10.88 17.63
C ASN A 281 -2.43 11.51 16.67
N GLU A 282 -1.38 12.12 17.22
CA GLU A 282 -0.30 12.74 16.44
C GLU A 282 0.46 11.76 15.51
N ASN A 283 0.39 10.45 15.80
CA ASN A 283 1.20 9.42 15.12
C ASN A 283 0.34 8.29 14.51
N GLY A 284 -0.79 8.62 13.89
CA GLY A 284 -1.62 7.61 13.23
C GLY A 284 -2.96 8.12 12.75
N ARG A 285 -3.97 7.25 12.86
CA ARG A 285 -5.36 7.63 12.57
C ARG A 285 -6.00 8.23 13.82
N SER A 286 -6.81 9.24 13.59
CA SER A 286 -7.71 9.85 14.56
C SER A 286 -9.14 9.61 14.10
N ALA A 287 -10.06 9.66 15.04
CA ALA A 287 -11.48 9.58 14.74
C ALA A 287 -12.21 10.69 15.49
N VAL A 288 -13.12 11.38 14.82
CA VAL A 288 -13.95 12.44 15.42
C VAL A 288 -15.40 12.19 15.02
N PHE A 289 -16.31 12.39 15.97
CA PHE A 289 -17.74 12.39 15.72
C PHE A 289 -18.23 13.83 15.85
N GLY A 290 -18.99 14.30 14.87
CA GLY A 290 -19.52 15.67 14.88
C GLY A 290 -20.57 15.92 13.79
N GLU A 291 -21.20 17.07 13.87
CA GLU A 291 -22.14 17.58 12.86
C GLU A 291 -21.40 18.39 11.79
N ILE A 292 -21.69 18.16 10.51
CA ILE A 292 -21.11 18.93 9.41
C ILE A 292 -21.72 20.33 9.43
N THR A 293 -20.93 21.33 9.80
CA THR A 293 -21.39 22.72 9.87
C THR A 293 -21.14 23.50 8.58
N ASN A 294 -20.14 23.09 7.78
CA ASN A 294 -19.84 23.75 6.52
C ASN A 294 -19.10 22.83 5.52
N VAL A 295 -19.23 23.13 4.23
CA VAL A 295 -18.48 22.50 3.14
C VAL A 295 -17.77 23.59 2.34
N ILE A 296 -16.45 23.46 2.19
CA ILE A 296 -15.57 24.43 1.55
C ILE A 296 -15.27 23.99 0.12
N TYR A 297 -15.50 24.89 -0.84
CA TYR A 297 -15.21 24.69 -2.25
C TYR A 297 -14.12 25.66 -2.72
N ASN A 298 -13.34 25.23 -3.71
CA ASN A 298 -12.42 26.12 -4.39
C ASN A 298 -13.17 27.15 -5.25
N SER A 299 -12.68 28.38 -5.30
CA SER A 299 -13.18 29.39 -6.25
C SER A 299 -13.10 28.98 -7.73
N ALA A 300 -12.19 28.05 -8.07
CA ALA A 300 -12.03 27.50 -9.41
C ALA A 300 -12.94 26.30 -9.72
N ASP A 301 -13.44 25.59 -8.70
CA ASP A 301 -14.32 24.43 -8.84
C ASP A 301 -15.37 24.41 -7.72
N LEU A 302 -16.60 24.83 -8.08
CA LEU A 302 -17.73 24.91 -7.16
C LEU A 302 -18.47 23.58 -6.97
N MET A 303 -18.06 22.53 -7.69
CA MET A 303 -18.73 21.23 -7.66
C MET A 303 -17.96 20.21 -6.83
N THR A 304 -16.66 20.40 -6.70
CA THR A 304 -15.76 19.51 -5.97
C THR A 304 -15.32 20.18 -4.66
N PRO A 305 -15.73 19.67 -3.48
CA PRO A 305 -15.30 20.24 -2.21
C PRO A 305 -13.82 19.95 -1.94
N ASP A 306 -13.16 20.86 -1.25
CA ASP A 306 -11.76 20.71 -0.81
C ASP A 306 -11.67 20.42 0.70
N ALA A 307 -12.67 20.82 1.49
CA ALA A 307 -12.69 20.56 2.94
C ALA A 307 -14.11 20.62 3.51
N ILE A 308 -14.28 20.14 4.73
CA ILE A 308 -15.49 20.33 5.56
C ILE A 308 -15.11 20.90 6.93
N ILE A 309 -16.08 21.48 7.63
CA ILE A 309 -15.94 21.93 9.01
C ILE A 309 -16.95 21.17 9.86
N LEU A 310 -16.51 20.61 10.98
CA LEU A 310 -17.41 20.00 11.96
C LEU A 310 -17.77 21.01 13.08
N ASP A 311 -18.69 20.63 13.95
CA ASP A 311 -19.13 21.43 15.11
C ASP A 311 -18.08 21.61 16.20
N ASP A 312 -16.98 20.84 16.14
CA ASP A 312 -15.76 21.08 16.91
C ASP A 312 -14.98 22.34 16.46
N GLY A 313 -15.37 22.93 15.33
CA GLY A 313 -14.76 24.12 14.74
C GLY A 313 -13.49 23.85 13.93
N ASN A 314 -13.09 22.59 13.78
CA ASN A 314 -11.91 22.20 13.01
C ASN A 314 -12.26 22.00 11.53
N THR A 315 -11.28 22.31 10.67
CA THR A 315 -11.37 22.07 9.23
C THR A 315 -10.72 20.74 8.89
N TYR A 316 -11.40 19.94 8.07
CA TYR A 316 -10.97 18.62 7.62
C TYR A 316 -10.87 18.60 6.09
N GLU A 317 -9.65 18.43 5.57
CA GLU A 317 -9.34 18.44 4.14
C GLU A 317 -9.73 17.13 3.46
N LEU A 318 -10.33 17.24 2.29
CA LEU A 318 -10.77 16.10 1.47
C LEU A 318 -9.77 15.94 0.31
N ASP A 319 -8.80 15.04 0.42
CA ASP A 319 -7.81 14.86 -0.66
C ASP A 319 -8.21 13.79 -1.68
N SER A 320 -8.94 12.76 -1.22
CA SER A 320 -9.31 11.65 -2.10
C SER A 320 -10.54 11.98 -2.95
N THR A 321 -10.57 11.50 -4.19
CA THR A 321 -11.74 11.65 -5.07
C THR A 321 -13.02 11.08 -4.44
N GLU A 322 -12.90 10.02 -3.65
CA GLU A 322 -14.02 9.40 -2.93
C GLU A 322 -14.59 10.32 -1.85
N MET A 323 -13.74 10.91 -1.01
CA MET A 323 -14.18 11.87 0.01
C MET A 323 -14.75 13.13 -0.65
N LYS A 324 -14.06 13.67 -1.66
CA LYS A 324 -14.57 14.81 -2.44
C LYS A 324 -15.95 14.52 -3.03
N PHE A 325 -16.18 13.32 -3.56
CA PHE A 325 -17.49 12.92 -4.07
C PHE A 325 -18.54 12.82 -2.95
N ALA A 326 -18.24 12.12 -1.85
CA ALA A 326 -19.16 11.87 -0.74
C ALA A 326 -19.73 13.16 -0.12
N PHE A 327 -18.90 14.19 0.01
CA PHE A 327 -19.28 15.51 0.56
C PHE A 327 -19.66 16.54 -0.52
N SER A 328 -19.70 16.15 -1.80
CA SER A 328 -20.15 17.03 -2.87
C SER A 328 -21.68 17.16 -2.88
N THR A 329 -22.19 18.10 -3.68
CA THR A 329 -23.63 18.24 -3.98
C THR A 329 -24.26 16.96 -4.56
N TYR A 330 -23.44 16.06 -5.12
CA TYR A 330 -23.87 14.79 -5.68
C TYR A 330 -23.69 13.58 -4.76
N GLY A 331 -22.90 13.72 -3.68
CA GLY A 331 -22.71 12.67 -2.69
C GLY A 331 -23.88 12.56 -1.73
N ASP A 332 -23.74 11.83 -0.64
CA ASP A 332 -24.84 11.60 0.32
C ASP A 332 -24.75 12.48 1.57
N MET A 333 -23.60 13.10 1.85
CA MET A 333 -23.38 13.92 3.06
C MET A 333 -23.65 15.41 2.85
N ARG A 334 -24.34 16.05 3.79
CA ARG A 334 -24.74 17.47 3.74
C ARG A 334 -24.46 18.18 5.06
N VAL A 335 -24.44 19.51 4.98
CA VAL A 335 -24.45 20.37 6.17
C VAL A 335 -25.69 20.03 7.01
N GLY A 336 -25.47 19.78 8.30
CA GLY A 336 -26.48 19.32 9.25
C GLY A 336 -26.46 17.81 9.51
N ASP A 337 -25.76 17.02 8.71
CA ASP A 337 -25.62 15.59 8.95
C ASP A 337 -24.55 15.32 10.01
N THR A 338 -24.77 14.30 10.83
CA THR A 338 -23.77 13.80 11.78
C THR A 338 -22.93 12.71 11.16
N VAL A 339 -21.62 12.76 11.38
CA VAL A 339 -20.68 11.81 10.78
C VAL A 339 -19.55 11.49 11.75
N THR A 340 -19.02 10.26 11.66
CA THR A 340 -17.71 9.96 12.24
C THR A 340 -16.65 10.01 11.14
N LEU A 341 -15.73 10.98 11.21
CA LEU A 341 -14.60 11.06 10.29
C LEU A 341 -13.43 10.26 10.83
N VAL A 342 -12.75 9.53 9.93
CA VAL A 342 -11.42 8.98 10.16
C VAL A 342 -10.44 9.88 9.44
N TYR A 343 -9.46 10.43 10.15
CA TYR A 343 -8.52 11.39 9.60
C TYR A 343 -7.10 11.13 10.10
N SER A 344 -6.12 11.73 9.44
CA SER A 344 -4.75 11.85 9.96
C SER A 344 -4.46 13.31 10.25
N VAL A 345 -3.61 13.55 11.25
CA VAL A 345 -3.08 14.88 11.56
C VAL A 345 -1.64 14.95 11.08
N THR A 346 -1.32 16.01 10.35
CA THR A 346 0.04 16.39 10.03
C THR A 346 0.30 17.77 10.60
N THR A 347 1.43 17.94 11.29
CA THR A 347 1.85 19.23 11.83
C THR A 347 2.99 19.76 10.97
N ASP A 348 2.83 20.95 10.42
CA ASP A 348 3.84 21.59 9.61
C ASP A 348 5.00 22.15 10.47
N SER A 349 6.03 22.69 9.82
CA SER A 349 7.19 23.29 10.49
C SER A 349 6.88 24.51 11.37
N ASN A 350 5.71 25.13 11.19
CA ASN A 350 5.23 26.28 11.96
C ASN A 350 4.37 25.87 13.15
N GLY A 351 4.02 24.58 13.26
CA GLY A 351 3.11 24.06 14.28
C GLY A 351 1.65 24.10 13.85
N ASP A 352 1.36 24.40 12.58
CA ASP A 352 0.01 24.40 12.04
C ASP A 352 -0.41 22.95 11.73
N GLU A 353 -1.57 22.55 12.23
CA GLU A 353 -2.11 21.19 12.07
C GLU A 353 -3.07 21.13 10.89
N THR A 354 -2.77 20.24 9.95
CA THR A 354 -3.66 19.85 8.86
C THR A 354 -4.33 18.52 9.19
N ARG A 355 -5.66 18.48 9.08
CA ARG A 355 -6.47 17.27 9.31
C ARG A 355 -6.97 16.76 7.96
N THR A 356 -6.43 15.65 7.47
CA THR A 356 -6.84 15.07 6.17
C THR A 356 -7.77 13.89 6.38
N VAL A 357 -8.96 13.93 5.78
CA VAL A 357 -9.95 12.85 5.86
C VAL A 357 -9.50 11.64 5.05
N LEU A 358 -9.46 10.49 5.71
CA LEU A 358 -9.10 9.20 5.14
C LEU A 358 -10.31 8.34 4.82
N ASP A 359 -11.35 8.43 5.65
CA ASP A 359 -12.57 7.62 5.57
C ASP A 359 -13.70 8.28 6.38
N TYR A 360 -14.93 7.82 6.22
CA TYR A 360 -16.07 8.27 7.04
C TYR A 360 -17.04 7.12 7.35
N ILE A 361 -17.77 7.28 8.45
CA ILE A 361 -18.81 6.34 8.88
C ILE A 361 -20.09 7.15 9.09
N GLU A 362 -21.11 6.78 8.34
CA GLU A 362 -22.48 7.21 8.55
C GLU A 362 -23.02 6.54 9.82
N ASP A 363 -23.64 7.31 10.71
CA ASP A 363 -24.23 6.78 11.95
C ASP A 363 -25.70 6.35 11.75
#